data_AF-A0A668TJC5-F1
#
_entry.id   AF-A0A668TJC5-F1
#
_cell.length_a   1.000
_cell.length_b   1.000
_cell.length_c   1.000
_cell.angle_alpha   90.00
_cell.angle_beta   90.00
_cell.angle_gamma   90.00
#
_symmetry.space_group_name_H-M   'P 1'
#
loop_
_entity.id
_entity.type
_entity.pdbx_description
1 polymer ?
#
loop_
_entity_poly.entity_id
_entity_poly.type
_entity_poly.pdbx_seq_one_letter_code
_entity_poly.pdbx_strand_id
1 'polypeptide(L)'
;GPLYPTSGTVSSAIDDGSSPQITLLRPFFYFGRTYNSIYVNHNGHLTFTGPLSEFTSQRFPQRIRDIIAPFWTDLDNRGNGQIYYNQYTSGTVLQQATQDINQYFPGLNFNANWVFVATWYEVAYYPTSGTRTTVQAVLISGGQYSFVLMNYGIIASTTLSIQAGYDTIGSTHYYVLPGSFTSAASGSNSNFRLGSNVNEPGRWAFRTDHGSTGCTFNGKTAGYRRQLLLQPLCYISLQSCATVIGKARILTTMH
;
A
#
# COMPACT_ATOMS: atom_id res chain seq x y z
N GLY A 1 13.02 6.04 1.18
CA GLY A 1 12.49 5.47 -0.06
C GLY A 1 12.10 6.60 -1.00
N PRO A 2 11.52 6.25 -2.14
CA PRO A 2 11.07 7.22 -3.14
C PRO A 2 9.79 7.91 -2.65
N LEU A 3 9.93 9.06 -2.00
CA LEU A 3 8.78 9.80 -1.48
C LEU A 3 8.28 10.79 -2.52
N TYR A 4 6.96 10.90 -2.63
CA TYR A 4 6.32 12.08 -3.23
C TYR A 4 6.54 13.28 -2.29
N PRO A 5 6.39 14.53 -2.78
CA PRO A 5 6.59 15.72 -1.95
C PRO A 5 5.83 15.63 -0.61
N THR A 6 6.55 15.89 0.48
CA THR A 6 5.97 16.00 1.82
C THR A 6 5.54 17.45 2.03
N SER A 7 4.32 17.78 1.66
CA SER A 7 3.78 19.14 1.76
C SER A 7 2.25 19.13 1.84
N GLY A 8 1.65 20.31 1.98
CA GLY A 8 0.21 20.51 2.05
C GLY A 8 -0.27 20.87 3.45
N THR A 9 -1.51 20.47 3.75
CA THR A 9 -2.11 20.72 5.06
C THR A 9 -1.49 19.81 6.11
N VAL A 10 -1.18 20.39 7.27
CA VAL A 10 -0.69 19.66 8.44
C VAL A 10 -1.89 19.27 9.30
N SER A 11 -2.03 17.99 9.64
CA SER A 11 -3.03 17.53 10.60
C SER A 11 -2.63 17.93 12.03
N SER A 12 -3.61 18.06 12.92
CA SER A 12 -3.37 18.42 14.32
C SER A 12 -2.42 17.44 15.03
N ALA A 13 -1.63 17.95 15.97
CA ALA A 13 -0.77 17.14 16.84
C ALA A 13 -1.57 16.63 18.05
N ILE A 14 -2.34 15.57 17.86
CA ILE A 14 -3.16 14.93 18.90
C ILE A 14 -3.07 13.41 18.78
N ASP A 15 -3.13 12.75 19.92
CA ASP A 15 -3.22 11.29 20.04
C ASP A 15 -4.50 10.77 19.41
N ASP A 16 -4.43 9.63 18.70
CA ASP A 16 -5.59 8.93 18.14
C ASP A 16 -6.53 9.79 17.28
N GLY A 17 -5.99 10.88 16.73
CA GLY A 17 -6.74 11.81 15.92
C GLY A 17 -6.91 11.37 14.46
N SER A 18 -7.57 12.24 13.72
CA SER A 18 -7.72 12.13 12.28
C SER A 18 -7.82 13.53 11.71
N SER A 19 -7.51 13.68 10.42
CA SER A 19 -7.93 14.86 9.68
C SER A 19 -9.47 15.02 9.76
N PRO A 20 -9.99 16.24 9.59
CA PRO A 20 -11.37 16.44 9.15
C PRO A 20 -11.68 15.68 7.85
N GLN A 21 -12.94 15.64 7.44
CA GLN A 21 -13.31 15.12 6.13
C GLN A 21 -12.62 15.95 5.04
N ILE A 22 -11.86 15.28 4.18
CA ILE A 22 -11.22 15.91 3.03
C ILE A 22 -12.04 15.61 1.79
N THR A 23 -12.65 16.63 1.18
CA THR A 23 -13.32 16.51 -0.12
C THR A 23 -12.28 16.30 -1.22
N LEU A 24 -12.47 15.28 -2.04
CA LEU A 24 -11.57 14.98 -3.15
C LEU A 24 -11.87 15.89 -4.34
N LEU A 25 -10.83 16.47 -4.94
CA LEU A 25 -10.95 17.31 -6.14
C LEU A 25 -11.39 16.53 -7.38
N ARG A 26 -11.13 15.22 -7.39
CA ARG A 26 -11.66 14.25 -8.35
C ARG A 26 -12.10 13.00 -7.59
N PRO A 27 -13.15 12.29 -8.04
CA PRO A 27 -13.53 11.03 -7.43
C PRO A 27 -12.40 10.00 -7.51
N PHE A 28 -12.24 9.20 -6.46
CA PHE A 28 -11.31 8.08 -6.43
C PHE A 28 -12.09 6.77 -6.53
N PHE A 29 -11.67 5.88 -7.44
CA PHE A 29 -12.32 4.59 -7.64
C PHE A 29 -11.54 3.48 -6.92
N TYR A 30 -12.20 2.84 -5.97
CA TYR A 30 -11.63 1.82 -5.10
C TYR A 30 -12.50 0.56 -5.16
N PHE A 31 -12.05 -0.42 -5.94
CA PHE A 31 -12.65 -1.75 -6.11
C PHE A 31 -14.17 -1.73 -6.33
N GLY A 32 -14.63 -1.00 -7.36
CA GLY A 32 -16.05 -0.94 -7.70
C GLY A 32 -16.83 0.15 -6.94
N ARG A 33 -16.19 0.88 -6.03
CA ARG A 33 -16.82 1.98 -5.29
C ARG A 33 -16.14 3.30 -5.60
N THR A 34 -16.95 4.33 -5.77
CA THR A 34 -16.48 5.70 -6.01
C THR A 34 -16.56 6.50 -4.72
N TYR A 35 -15.45 7.11 -4.33
CA TYR A 35 -15.33 7.95 -3.15
C TYR A 35 -15.07 9.40 -3.53
N ASN A 36 -15.74 10.31 -2.83
CA ASN A 36 -15.59 11.76 -2.99
C ASN A 36 -14.98 12.41 -1.74
N SER A 37 -14.67 11.61 -0.73
CA SER A 37 -13.99 12.07 0.48
C SER A 37 -13.04 11.03 1.04
N ILE A 38 -12.07 11.50 1.80
CA ILE A 38 -11.11 10.67 2.52
C ILE A 38 -10.80 11.27 3.89
N TYR A 39 -10.32 10.44 4.80
CA TYR A 39 -9.82 10.82 6.12
C TYR A 39 -8.40 10.28 6.28
N VAL A 40 -7.49 11.10 6.80
CA VAL A 40 -6.11 10.73 7.11
C VAL A 40 -6.01 10.49 8.60
N ASN A 41 -5.93 9.23 8.99
CA ASN A 41 -5.87 8.87 10.40
C ASN A 41 -4.46 9.04 10.96
N HIS A 42 -4.34 9.43 12.23
CA HIS A 42 -3.03 9.63 12.84
C HIS A 42 -2.26 8.31 13.03
N ASN A 43 -2.97 7.21 13.17
CA ASN A 43 -2.44 5.85 13.29
C ASN A 43 -2.19 5.18 11.93
N GLY A 44 -1.72 5.93 10.93
CA GLY A 44 -1.09 5.35 9.73
C GLY A 44 -2.01 4.68 8.69
N HIS A 45 -3.28 5.11 8.61
CA HIS A 45 -4.23 4.58 7.63
C HIS A 45 -5.21 5.64 7.10
N LEU A 46 -5.88 5.30 5.99
CA LEU A 46 -6.88 6.11 5.31
C LEU A 46 -8.21 5.36 5.26
N THR A 47 -9.29 6.09 5.49
CA THR A 47 -10.68 5.61 5.35
C THR A 47 -11.49 6.59 4.50
N PHE A 48 -12.62 6.13 3.96
CA PHE A 48 -13.42 6.95 3.04
C PHE A 48 -14.76 7.43 3.60
N THR A 49 -15.32 6.72 4.58
CA THR A 49 -16.69 6.97 5.09
C THR A 49 -16.72 7.63 6.47
N GLY A 50 -15.58 7.74 7.15
CA GLY A 50 -15.47 8.36 8.47
C GLY A 50 -14.12 8.08 9.12
N PRO A 51 -13.72 8.87 10.14
CA PRO A 51 -12.52 8.61 10.92
C PRO A 51 -12.63 7.30 11.70
N LEU A 52 -11.49 6.76 12.12
CA LEU A 52 -11.38 5.52 12.88
C LEU A 52 -10.55 5.79 14.15
N SER A 53 -11.09 5.58 15.33
CA SER A 53 -10.37 5.87 16.60
C SER A 53 -9.50 4.70 17.09
N GLU A 54 -9.21 3.73 16.22
CA GLU A 54 -8.56 2.48 16.61
C GLU A 54 -7.03 2.59 16.44
N PHE A 55 -6.32 2.62 17.56
CA PHE A 55 -4.85 2.63 17.62
C PHE A 55 -4.23 1.24 17.56
N THR A 56 -4.96 0.23 18.02
CA THR A 56 -4.55 -1.17 17.87
C THR A 56 -4.82 -1.64 16.46
N SER A 57 -3.76 -1.98 15.73
CA SER A 57 -3.88 -2.49 14.37
C SER A 57 -4.58 -3.84 14.33
N GLN A 58 -5.34 -4.08 13.26
CA GLN A 58 -6.06 -5.33 13.04
C GLN A 58 -5.54 -6.01 11.77
N ARG A 59 -5.56 -7.36 11.76
CA ARG A 59 -5.14 -8.13 10.59
C ARG A 59 -6.15 -8.01 9.46
N PHE A 60 -5.68 -7.75 8.24
CA PHE A 60 -6.51 -8.00 7.06
C PHE A 60 -6.53 -9.50 6.73
N PRO A 61 -7.67 -10.03 6.24
CA PRO A 61 -8.94 -9.34 5.98
C PRO A 61 -9.74 -9.05 7.27
N GLN A 62 -10.16 -7.80 7.44
CA GLN A 62 -11.08 -7.33 8.49
C GLN A 62 -12.56 -7.48 8.09
N ARG A 63 -12.87 -7.40 6.79
CA ARG A 63 -14.24 -7.50 6.21
C ARG A 63 -15.21 -6.35 6.51
N ILE A 64 -14.80 -5.35 7.30
CA ILE A 64 -15.73 -4.34 7.85
C ILE A 64 -15.79 -3.08 6.99
N ARG A 65 -14.69 -2.65 6.37
CA ARG A 65 -14.60 -1.34 5.72
C ARG A 65 -13.60 -1.30 4.57
N ASP A 66 -13.76 -0.31 3.71
CA ASP A 66 -12.74 0.08 2.73
C ASP A 66 -11.67 0.91 3.45
N ILE A 67 -10.44 0.39 3.48
CA ILE A 67 -9.30 0.96 4.22
C ILE A 67 -8.00 0.77 3.43
N ILE A 68 -7.16 1.81 3.44
CA ILE A 68 -5.79 1.76 2.93
C ILE A 68 -4.86 2.06 4.11
N ALA A 69 -4.08 1.07 4.54
CA ALA A 69 -3.18 1.20 5.67
C ALA A 69 -1.74 1.06 5.18
N PRO A 70 -1.04 2.14 4.79
CA PRO A 70 0.40 2.03 4.53
C PRO A 70 1.16 1.57 5.78
N PHE A 71 0.70 1.91 6.99
CA PHE A 71 1.39 1.57 8.23
C PHE A 71 0.50 1.71 9.47
N TRP A 72 -0.53 0.88 9.61
CA TRP A 72 -1.43 0.99 10.75
C TRP A 72 -0.79 0.40 12.01
N THR A 73 -0.55 1.27 12.98
CA THR A 73 -0.05 1.01 14.33
C THR A 73 -0.32 2.24 15.19
N ASP A 74 -0.09 2.11 16.50
CA ASP A 74 -0.19 3.20 17.47
C ASP A 74 0.94 4.24 17.27
N LEU A 75 0.59 5.38 16.65
CA LEU A 75 1.47 6.49 16.30
C LEU A 75 1.07 7.75 17.08
N ASP A 76 2.07 8.48 17.56
CA ASP A 76 1.89 9.67 18.36
C ASP A 76 2.70 10.84 17.79
N ASN A 77 2.00 11.81 17.21
CA ASN A 77 2.58 13.01 16.61
C ASN A 77 2.64 14.22 17.57
N ARG A 78 2.32 14.06 18.86
CA ARG A 78 2.34 15.17 19.83
C ARG A 78 3.76 15.61 20.18
N GLY A 79 4.70 14.67 20.21
CA GLY A 79 6.10 14.93 20.57
C GLY A 79 6.99 15.30 19.37
N ASN A 80 6.88 14.55 18.28
CA ASN A 80 7.62 14.79 17.04
C ASN A 80 6.91 14.22 15.81
N GLY A 81 7.38 14.69 14.66
CA GLY A 81 6.82 14.32 13.36
C GLY A 81 5.55 15.08 13.05
N GLN A 82 5.16 15.03 11.78
CA GLN A 82 3.98 15.72 11.29
C GLN A 82 3.27 14.85 10.27
N ILE A 83 1.95 14.99 10.19
CA ILE A 83 1.13 14.29 9.23
C ILE A 83 0.66 15.31 8.21
N TYR A 84 1.09 15.14 6.96
CA TYR A 84 0.78 16.02 5.85
C TYR A 84 -0.18 15.35 4.89
N TYR A 85 -1.07 16.13 4.29
CA TYR A 85 -1.83 15.68 3.14
C TYR A 85 -2.03 16.78 2.11
N ASN A 86 -2.03 16.40 0.84
CA ASN A 86 -2.25 17.31 -0.27
C ASN A 86 -2.89 16.62 -1.48
N GLN A 87 -3.51 17.42 -2.35
CA GLN A 87 -4.06 17.00 -3.62
C GLN A 87 -3.47 17.80 -4.77
N TYR A 88 -3.26 17.14 -5.89
CA TYR A 88 -2.71 17.72 -7.10
C TYR A 88 -3.62 17.37 -8.28
N THR A 89 -3.86 18.34 -9.16
CA THR A 89 -4.55 18.16 -10.45
C THR A 89 -3.74 18.70 -11.62
N SER A 90 -2.51 19.17 -11.37
CA SER A 90 -1.55 19.65 -12.36
C SER A 90 -0.13 19.65 -11.77
N GLY A 91 0.87 19.95 -12.60
CA GLY A 91 2.26 20.12 -12.17
C GLY A 91 3.08 18.83 -12.14
N THR A 92 4.29 18.94 -11.58
CA THR A 92 5.31 17.87 -11.60
C THR A 92 4.89 16.61 -10.85
N VAL A 93 4.02 16.73 -9.84
CA VAL A 93 3.51 15.56 -9.11
C VAL A 93 2.65 14.65 -9.99
N LEU A 94 1.82 15.21 -10.89
CA LEU A 94 1.05 14.42 -11.86
C LEU A 94 1.95 13.80 -12.93
N GLN A 95 3.00 14.52 -13.35
CA GLN A 95 3.97 14.02 -14.31
C GLN A 95 4.71 12.81 -13.74
N GLN A 96 5.20 12.91 -12.49
CA GLN A 96 5.81 11.80 -11.77
C GLN A 96 4.84 10.61 -11.64
N ALA A 97 3.61 10.84 -11.18
CA ALA A 97 2.60 9.78 -11.07
C ALA A 97 2.31 9.09 -12.41
N THR A 98 2.26 9.88 -13.49
CA THR A 98 2.07 9.34 -14.83
C THR A 98 3.25 8.47 -15.26
N GLN A 99 4.49 8.89 -15.00
CA GLN A 99 5.68 8.11 -15.32
C GLN A 99 5.76 6.83 -14.49
N ASP A 100 5.59 6.93 -13.17
CA ASP A 100 5.57 5.80 -12.24
C ASP A 100 4.58 4.72 -12.69
N ILE A 101 3.32 5.10 -12.92
CA ILE A 101 2.27 4.14 -13.28
C ILE A 101 2.54 3.51 -14.66
N ASN A 102 2.98 4.28 -15.66
CA ASN A 102 3.32 3.70 -16.97
C ASN A 102 4.55 2.80 -16.92
N GLN A 103 5.49 3.04 -16.01
CA GLN A 103 6.63 2.16 -15.76
C GLN A 103 6.19 0.84 -15.11
N TYR A 104 5.32 0.89 -14.09
CA TYR A 104 4.92 -0.30 -13.32
C TYR A 104 3.82 -1.13 -14.01
N PHE A 105 2.97 -0.47 -14.79
CA PHE A 105 1.83 -1.08 -15.48
C PHE A 105 1.88 -0.74 -16.99
N PRO A 106 2.87 -1.29 -17.73
CA PRO A 106 3.05 -0.99 -19.14
C PRO A 106 1.83 -1.41 -19.97
N GLY A 107 1.52 -0.64 -21.02
CA GLY A 107 0.43 -0.91 -21.94
C GLY A 107 -0.92 -0.27 -21.59
N LEU A 108 -1.03 0.44 -20.45
CA LEU A 108 -2.24 1.19 -20.10
C LEU A 108 -2.35 2.54 -20.81
N ASN A 109 -1.24 3.11 -21.29
CA ASN A 109 -1.16 4.49 -21.78
C ASN A 109 -1.80 5.47 -20.79
N PHE A 110 -1.41 5.34 -19.52
CA PHE A 110 -2.02 6.05 -18.42
C PHE A 110 -1.63 7.54 -18.42
N ASN A 111 -2.56 8.40 -17.99
CA ASN A 111 -2.30 9.80 -17.69
C ASN A 111 -2.99 10.15 -16.37
N ALA A 112 -2.22 10.59 -15.37
CA ALA A 112 -2.78 11.02 -14.10
C ALA A 112 -3.52 12.35 -14.30
N ASN A 113 -4.76 12.44 -13.82
CA ASN A 113 -5.50 13.69 -13.72
C ASN A 113 -5.71 14.15 -12.27
N TRP A 114 -5.35 13.30 -11.30
CA TRP A 114 -5.44 13.59 -9.89
C TRP A 114 -4.49 12.71 -9.08
N VAL A 115 -3.85 13.31 -8.08
CA VAL A 115 -3.00 12.63 -7.12
C VAL A 115 -3.30 13.17 -5.73
N PHE A 116 -3.52 12.27 -4.76
CA PHE A 116 -3.58 12.58 -3.34
C PHE A 116 -2.39 11.95 -2.64
N VAL A 117 -1.69 12.72 -1.81
CA VAL A 117 -0.53 12.27 -1.04
C VAL A 117 -0.85 12.48 0.43
N ALA A 118 -0.77 11.41 1.24
CA ALA A 118 -0.75 11.50 2.71
C ALA A 118 0.57 10.96 3.23
N THR A 119 1.27 11.74 4.04
CA THR A 119 2.59 11.41 4.58
C THR A 119 2.58 11.54 6.09
N TRP A 120 2.90 10.45 6.79
CA TRP A 120 3.28 10.48 8.21
C TRP A 120 4.79 10.66 8.22
N TYR A 121 5.27 11.87 8.45
CA TYR A 121 6.67 12.24 8.32
C TYR A 121 7.33 12.29 9.70
N GLU A 122 8.31 11.41 9.92
CA GLU A 122 9.06 11.29 11.18
C GLU A 122 8.18 11.19 12.44
N VAL A 123 7.01 10.55 12.33
CA VAL A 123 6.07 10.38 13.45
C VAL A 123 6.60 9.31 14.39
N ALA A 124 6.46 9.53 15.69
CA ALA A 124 6.86 8.58 16.73
C ALA A 124 5.79 7.53 16.98
N TYR A 125 6.18 6.41 17.58
CA TYR A 125 5.25 5.50 18.25
C TYR A 125 4.79 6.08 19.58
N TYR A 126 3.57 5.73 19.99
CA TYR A 126 3.08 6.03 21.33
C TYR A 126 3.89 5.32 22.43
N PRO A 127 4.04 5.92 23.63
CA PRO A 127 3.79 7.34 23.94
C PRO A 127 5.03 8.20 23.66
N THR A 128 4.87 9.33 22.96
CA THR A 128 5.87 10.38 22.69
C THR A 128 7.33 9.88 22.64
N SER A 129 7.59 8.78 21.92
CA SER A 129 8.80 7.98 22.12
C SER A 129 10.08 8.60 21.54
N GLY A 130 9.98 9.72 20.80
CA GLY A 130 11.10 10.33 20.08
C GLY A 130 11.53 9.52 18.84
N THR A 131 10.88 8.39 18.56
CA THR A 131 11.17 7.58 17.38
C THR A 131 10.74 8.31 16.10
N ARG A 132 11.36 7.96 14.97
CA ARG A 132 11.08 8.60 13.67
C ARG A 132 10.72 7.55 12.64
N THR A 133 9.44 7.51 12.26
CA THR A 133 8.93 6.69 11.18
C THR A 133 8.31 7.56 10.10
N THR A 134 8.75 7.37 8.86
CA THR A 134 8.25 8.08 7.68
C THR A 134 7.61 7.10 6.71
N VAL A 135 6.32 7.28 6.45
CA VAL A 135 5.52 6.46 5.53
C VAL A 135 4.56 7.32 4.73
N GLN A 136 4.18 6.87 3.55
CA GLN A 136 3.30 7.62 2.67
C GLN A 136 2.32 6.71 1.92
N ALA A 137 1.08 7.17 1.79
CA ALA A 137 0.12 6.64 0.84
C ALA A 137 -0.11 7.66 -0.28
N VAL A 138 -0.06 7.19 -1.53
CA VAL A 138 -0.32 8.01 -2.73
C VAL A 138 -1.46 7.38 -3.51
N LEU A 139 -2.58 8.08 -3.61
CA LEU A 139 -3.72 7.67 -4.44
C LEU A 139 -3.63 8.42 -5.76
N ILE A 140 -3.69 7.69 -6.87
CA ILE A 140 -3.50 8.23 -8.22
C ILE A 140 -4.72 7.87 -9.05
N SER A 141 -5.32 8.84 -9.73
CA SER A 141 -6.44 8.63 -10.65
C SER A 141 -6.14 9.20 -12.03
N GLY A 142 -6.58 8.48 -13.07
CA GLY A 142 -6.69 8.94 -14.44
C GLY A 142 -8.15 8.98 -14.93
N GLY A 143 -9.11 9.05 -14.00
CA GLY A 143 -10.54 8.93 -14.27
C GLY A 143 -11.01 7.48 -14.34
N GLN A 144 -10.57 6.72 -15.35
CA GLN A 144 -10.96 5.30 -15.53
C GLN A 144 -10.06 4.34 -14.74
N TYR A 145 -8.82 4.74 -14.47
CA TYR A 145 -7.85 3.94 -13.72
C TYR A 145 -7.55 4.58 -12.39
N SER A 146 -7.34 3.76 -11.36
CA SER A 146 -7.04 4.21 -10.01
C SER A 146 -5.98 3.31 -9.41
N PHE A 147 -5.03 3.90 -8.70
CA PHE A 147 -3.89 3.21 -8.12
C PHE A 147 -3.63 3.71 -6.70
N VAL A 148 -3.02 2.83 -5.90
CA VAL A 148 -2.49 3.13 -4.58
C VAL A 148 -1.01 2.78 -4.57
N LEU A 149 -0.17 3.73 -4.20
CA LEU A 149 1.23 3.51 -3.87
C LEU A 149 1.43 3.64 -2.36
N MET A 150 2.25 2.76 -1.78
CA MET A 150 2.72 2.85 -0.40
C MET A 150 4.24 3.01 -0.44
N ASN A 151 4.74 4.12 0.09
CA ASN A 151 6.16 4.45 0.08
C ASN A 151 6.73 4.49 1.51
N TYR A 152 7.92 3.95 1.69
CA TYR A 152 8.55 3.78 3.00
C TYR A 152 9.89 4.52 3.08
N GLY A 153 9.99 5.40 4.09
CA GLY A 153 11.17 6.13 4.47
C GLY A 153 12.02 5.36 5.49
N ILE A 154 12.50 6.07 6.51
CA ILE A 154 13.05 5.43 7.71
C ILE A 154 11.87 4.87 8.52
N ILE A 155 12.00 3.65 9.04
CA ILE A 155 11.03 3.06 9.97
C ILE A 155 11.81 2.71 11.24
N ALA A 156 11.48 3.37 12.35
CA ALA A 156 12.10 3.06 13.64
C ALA A 156 11.66 1.66 14.11
N SER A 157 12.55 0.95 14.81
CA SER A 157 12.24 -0.36 15.38
C SER A 157 11.17 -0.24 16.47
N THR A 158 10.28 -1.23 16.54
CA THR A 158 9.23 -1.31 17.57
C THR A 158 8.79 -2.75 17.81
N THR A 159 8.16 -2.99 18.96
CA THR A 159 7.46 -4.24 19.30
C THR A 159 5.96 -4.16 19.02
N LEU A 160 5.45 -2.99 18.62
CA LEU A 160 4.04 -2.81 18.26
C LEU A 160 3.67 -3.64 17.04
N SER A 161 2.42 -4.10 17.02
CA SER A 161 1.85 -4.78 15.86
C SER A 161 1.56 -3.77 14.76
N ILE A 162 2.07 -4.05 13.56
CA ILE A 162 1.87 -3.18 12.39
C ILE A 162 1.14 -3.95 11.29
N GLN A 163 0.05 -3.37 10.78
CA GLN A 163 -0.64 -3.81 9.57
C GLN A 163 -0.28 -2.87 8.41
N ALA A 164 0.25 -3.41 7.33
CA ALA A 164 0.42 -2.67 6.07
C ALA A 164 -0.32 -3.38 4.93
N GLY A 165 -1.05 -2.63 4.10
CA GLY A 165 -1.85 -3.17 3.01
C GLY A 165 -3.17 -2.43 2.82
N TYR A 166 -4.15 -3.12 2.25
CA TYR A 166 -5.49 -2.57 2.06
C TYR A 166 -6.54 -3.68 2.19
N ASP A 167 -7.77 -3.28 2.46
CA ASP A 167 -8.94 -4.17 2.53
C ASP A 167 -10.19 -3.45 2.02
N THR A 168 -11.18 -4.23 1.63
CA THR A 168 -12.52 -3.75 1.26
C THR A 168 -13.57 -4.26 2.25
N ILE A 169 -14.72 -3.61 2.31
CA ILE A 169 -15.90 -4.13 2.99
C ILE A 169 -16.30 -5.47 2.33
N GLY A 170 -16.50 -6.49 3.18
CA GLY A 170 -16.65 -7.88 2.79
C GLY A 170 -15.34 -8.60 2.43
N SER A 171 -14.21 -7.88 2.37
CA SER A 171 -12.89 -8.34 1.92
C SER A 171 -12.93 -9.07 0.59
N THR A 172 -13.71 -8.52 -0.35
CA THR A 172 -13.72 -8.98 -1.74
C THR A 172 -12.37 -8.74 -2.41
N HIS A 173 -11.63 -7.71 -1.96
CA HIS A 173 -10.25 -7.43 -2.34
C HIS A 173 -9.47 -7.00 -1.10
N TYR A 174 -8.33 -7.64 -0.87
CA TYR A 174 -7.41 -7.23 0.18
C TYR A 174 -6.00 -7.65 -0.18
N TYR A 175 -5.03 -6.97 0.40
CA TYR A 175 -3.63 -7.35 0.32
C TYR A 175 -2.94 -7.06 1.65
N VAL A 176 -2.10 -7.99 2.11
CA VAL A 176 -1.27 -7.84 3.30
C VAL A 176 0.17 -7.76 2.85
N LEU A 177 0.86 -6.67 3.14
CA LEU A 177 2.28 -6.55 2.81
C LEU A 177 3.08 -7.58 3.62
N PRO A 178 4.05 -8.27 2.99
CA PRO A 178 4.97 -9.17 3.68
C PRO A 178 5.63 -8.46 4.86
N GLY A 179 5.61 -9.09 6.03
CA GLY A 179 6.14 -8.54 7.28
C GLY A 179 5.07 -8.03 8.26
N SER A 180 3.84 -7.76 7.81
CA SER A 180 2.75 -7.34 8.71
C SER A 180 2.57 -8.31 9.89
N PHE A 181 2.46 -7.76 11.10
CA PHE A 181 2.43 -8.49 12.37
C PHE A 181 3.60 -9.47 12.60
N THR A 182 4.79 -9.13 12.11
CA THR A 182 6.03 -9.83 12.42
C THR A 182 7.11 -8.81 12.79
N SER A 183 8.23 -9.27 13.35
CA SER A 183 9.39 -8.41 13.62
C SER A 183 10.00 -7.78 12.36
N ALA A 184 9.70 -8.31 11.17
CA ALA A 184 10.14 -7.76 9.89
C ALA A 184 9.30 -6.56 9.42
N ALA A 185 8.31 -6.09 10.18
CA ALA A 185 7.54 -4.89 9.85
C ALA A 185 8.34 -3.58 10.07
N SER A 186 9.28 -3.56 11.02
CA SER A 186 9.94 -2.34 11.49
C SER A 186 11.47 -2.45 11.51
N GLY A 187 12.13 -1.32 11.77
CA GLY A 187 13.59 -1.25 11.85
C GLY A 187 14.30 -1.23 10.48
N SER A 188 15.63 -1.27 10.53
CA SER A 188 16.50 -1.18 9.34
C SER A 188 16.26 -2.28 8.31
N ASN A 189 15.86 -3.46 8.77
CA ASN A 189 15.59 -4.66 7.97
C ASN A 189 14.10 -4.84 7.65
N SER A 190 13.28 -3.79 7.79
CA SER A 190 11.85 -3.86 7.49
C SER A 190 11.59 -4.32 6.05
N ASN A 191 10.73 -5.33 5.91
CA ASN A 191 10.24 -5.82 4.62
C ASN A 191 9.46 -4.74 3.85
N PHE A 192 8.80 -3.81 4.55
CA PHE A 192 8.10 -2.71 3.91
C PHE A 192 9.08 -1.77 3.20
N ARG A 193 10.23 -1.51 3.85
CA ARG A 193 11.29 -0.61 3.35
C ARG A 193 12.21 -1.26 2.32
N LEU A 194 12.53 -2.55 2.48
CA LEU A 194 13.48 -3.25 1.61
C LEU A 194 12.80 -4.00 0.46
N GLY A 195 11.55 -4.41 0.65
CA GLY A 195 10.75 -5.10 -0.37
C GLY A 195 10.08 -4.15 -1.35
N SER A 196 9.53 -4.73 -2.41
CA SER A 196 8.75 -4.04 -3.44
C SER A 196 8.02 -5.05 -4.33
N ASN A 197 6.91 -4.65 -4.94
CA ASN A 197 6.28 -5.38 -6.05
C ASN A 197 6.48 -4.70 -7.42
N VAL A 198 7.25 -3.61 -7.47
CA VAL A 198 7.55 -2.82 -8.68
C VAL A 198 9.04 -2.63 -8.90
N ASN A 199 9.87 -3.46 -8.26
CA ASN A 199 11.33 -3.42 -8.34
C ASN A 199 11.95 -2.06 -7.91
N GLU A 200 11.31 -1.39 -6.95
CA GLU A 200 11.80 -0.15 -6.36
C GLU A 200 11.70 -0.26 -4.84
N PRO A 201 12.83 -0.52 -4.13
CA PRO A 201 12.81 -0.78 -2.69
C PRO A 201 12.06 0.28 -1.89
N GLY A 202 11.11 -0.18 -1.07
CA GLY A 202 10.29 0.68 -0.25
C GLY A 202 9.10 1.29 -0.98
N ARG A 203 8.80 0.83 -2.19
CA ARG A 203 7.59 1.21 -2.95
C ARG A 203 6.77 0.00 -3.30
N TRP A 204 5.48 0.08 -3.01
CA TRP A 204 4.48 -0.93 -3.33
C TRP A 204 3.34 -0.29 -4.12
N ALA A 205 3.01 -0.83 -5.28
CA ALA A 205 2.01 -0.27 -6.18
C ALA A 205 0.86 -1.25 -6.45
N PHE A 206 -0.37 -0.76 -6.35
CA PHE A 206 -1.57 -1.57 -6.56
C PHE A 206 -2.52 -0.84 -7.50
N ARG A 207 -3.02 -1.55 -8.52
CA ARG A 207 -4.15 -1.09 -9.31
C ARG A 207 -5.45 -1.39 -8.54
N THR A 208 -6.29 -0.38 -8.37
CA THR A 208 -7.48 -0.41 -7.52
C THR A 208 -8.78 -0.05 -8.23
N ASP A 209 -8.75 0.29 -9.52
CA ASP A 209 -9.98 0.47 -10.31
C ASP A 209 -10.73 -0.84 -10.55
N HIS A 210 -10.01 -1.93 -10.77
CA HIS A 210 -10.60 -3.26 -10.93
C HIS A 210 -9.71 -4.30 -10.23
N GLY A 211 -10.34 -5.25 -9.56
CA GLY A 211 -9.65 -6.34 -8.88
C GLY A 211 -10.26 -7.69 -9.23
N SER A 212 -9.39 -8.65 -9.46
CA SER A 212 -9.62 -10.07 -9.19
C SER A 212 -8.66 -10.44 -8.05
N THR A 213 -9.06 -11.34 -7.15
CA THR A 213 -8.24 -11.81 -6.03
C THR A 213 -6.97 -12.54 -6.52
N GLY A 214 -5.85 -11.82 -6.70
CA GLY A 214 -4.57 -12.41 -7.09
C GLY A 214 -3.51 -11.39 -7.51
N CYS A 215 -2.23 -11.79 -7.45
CA CYS A 215 -1.14 -10.99 -7.99
C CYS A 215 -1.23 -10.95 -9.51
N THR A 216 -1.21 -9.76 -10.11
CA THR A 216 -1.21 -9.60 -11.56
C THR A 216 0.24 -9.45 -12.04
N PHE A 217 0.76 -10.42 -12.80
CA PHE A 217 2.05 -10.29 -13.49
C PHE A 217 1.79 -10.20 -15.00
N ASN A 218 2.27 -9.15 -15.67
CA ASN A 218 2.03 -8.88 -17.10
C ASN A 218 0.55 -8.99 -17.51
N GLY A 219 -0.36 -8.41 -16.72
CA GLY A 219 -1.80 -8.43 -17.02
C GLY A 219 -2.51 -9.77 -16.84
N LYS A 220 -1.83 -10.80 -16.29
CA LYS A 220 -2.45 -12.10 -15.96
C LYS A 220 -2.56 -12.27 -14.44
N THR A 221 -3.76 -12.60 -13.97
CA THR A 221 -4.05 -12.87 -12.56
C THR A 221 -3.52 -14.25 -12.16
N ALA A 222 -2.60 -14.30 -11.20
CA ALA A 222 -2.26 -15.53 -10.49
C ALA A 222 -3.29 -15.74 -9.36
N GLY A 223 -4.28 -16.60 -9.61
CA GLY A 223 -5.31 -16.94 -8.62
C GLY A 223 -4.74 -17.79 -7.49
N TYR A 224 -4.97 -17.39 -6.24
CA TYR A 224 -4.69 -18.24 -5.08
C TYR A 224 -5.70 -19.40 -5.02
N ARG A 225 -5.33 -20.59 -5.49
CA ARG A 225 -6.05 -21.81 -5.11
C ARG A 225 -5.54 -22.29 -3.76
N ARG A 226 -6.42 -22.20 -2.75
CA ARG A 226 -6.41 -22.90 -1.45
C ARG A 226 -5.04 -23.26 -0.85
N GLN A 227 -4.63 -22.41 0.09
CA GLN A 227 -3.96 -22.74 1.36
C GLN A 227 -3.38 -24.17 1.49
N LEU A 228 -2.10 -24.30 1.19
CA LEU A 228 -1.19 -25.17 1.92
C LEU A 228 0.00 -24.32 2.36
N LEU A 229 0.33 -24.41 3.64
CA LEU A 229 1.42 -23.71 4.32
C LEU A 229 2.76 -23.93 3.59
N LEU A 230 3.13 -23.02 2.70
CA LEU A 230 4.51 -22.81 2.29
C LEU A 230 4.76 -21.31 2.17
N GLN A 231 5.84 -20.88 2.81
CA GLN A 231 6.34 -19.51 2.89
C GLN A 231 6.49 -18.84 1.51
N PRO A 232 6.53 -17.50 1.41
CA PRO A 232 6.46 -16.82 0.13
C PRO A 232 7.77 -16.96 -0.63
N LEU A 233 7.86 -17.99 -1.48
CA LEU A 233 8.81 -18.02 -2.60
C LEU A 233 8.19 -17.24 -3.76
N CYS A 234 8.25 -15.91 -3.67
CA CYS A 234 8.27 -15.05 -4.85
C CYS A 234 9.58 -14.25 -4.83
N TYR A 235 10.69 -14.97 -4.80
CA TYR A 235 11.98 -14.51 -5.30
C TYR A 235 12.30 -15.39 -6.50
N ILE A 236 11.99 -14.90 -7.69
CA ILE A 236 12.66 -15.38 -8.90
C ILE A 236 13.24 -14.14 -9.57
N SER A 237 14.51 -13.88 -9.27
CA SER A 237 15.36 -13.14 -10.18
C SER A 237 15.51 -13.97 -11.46
N LEU A 238 15.41 -13.31 -12.59
CA LEU A 238 15.69 -13.89 -13.90
C LEU A 238 17.18 -14.21 -14.01
N GLN A 239 17.55 -15.46 -13.73
CA GLN A 239 18.67 -16.14 -14.37
C GLN A 239 18.49 -17.64 -14.14
N SER A 240 18.54 -18.42 -15.23
CA SER A 240 18.37 -19.88 -15.31
C SER A 240 16.95 -20.45 -15.28
N CYS A 241 16.23 -20.29 -16.40
CA CYS A 241 15.33 -21.35 -16.85
C CYS A 241 15.54 -21.55 -18.36
N ALA A 242 16.70 -22.10 -18.70
CA ALA A 242 16.93 -22.77 -19.96
C ALA A 242 16.90 -24.27 -19.69
N THR A 243 16.09 -24.98 -20.48
CA THR A 243 16.18 -26.43 -20.73
C THR A 243 15.62 -27.38 -19.66
N VAL A 244 14.35 -27.77 -19.79
CA VAL A 244 13.94 -29.20 -19.78
C VAL A 244 12.75 -29.37 -20.74
N ILE A 245 13.04 -29.62 -22.02
CA ILE A 245 12.11 -30.33 -22.91
C ILE A 245 12.68 -31.73 -23.07
N GLY A 246 11.99 -32.77 -22.58
CA GLY A 246 12.46 -34.13 -22.80
C GLY A 246 11.72 -35.25 -22.05
N LYS A 247 10.80 -35.90 -22.77
CA LYS A 247 10.40 -37.33 -22.66
C LYS A 247 9.61 -37.76 -21.42
N ALA A 248 8.28 -37.71 -21.53
CA ALA A 248 7.42 -38.72 -20.92
C ALA A 248 7.31 -39.92 -21.88
N ARG A 249 7.88 -41.08 -21.50
CA ARG A 249 7.60 -42.37 -22.15
C ARG A 249 6.35 -42.96 -21.51
N ILE A 250 5.35 -43.25 -22.35
CA ILE A 250 4.19 -44.07 -22.02
C ILE A 250 4.65 -45.53 -21.94
N LEU A 251 4.40 -46.19 -20.81
CA LEU A 251 4.50 -47.64 -20.66
C LEU A 251 3.08 -48.19 -20.56
N THR A 252 2.58 -48.71 -21.68
CA THR A 252 1.44 -49.64 -21.74
C THR A 252 2.02 -51.05 -21.83
N THR A 253 1.71 -51.90 -20.86
CA THR A 253 1.95 -53.35 -20.95
C THR A 253 0.60 -54.03 -21.18
N MET A 254 0.45 -54.67 -22.34
CA MET A 254 -0.46 -55.79 -22.55
C MET A 254 0.39 -56.99 -22.96
N HIS A 255 0.40 -58.02 -22.10
CA HIS A 255 0.10 -59.42 -22.42
C HIS A 255 0.12 -60.22 -21.11
#